data_AF-A0A6G0U9K1-F1
#
_entry.id   AF-A0A6G0U9K1-F1
#
_cell.length_a   1.000
_cell.length_b   1.000
_cell.length_c   1.000
_cell.angle_alpha   90.00
_cell.angle_beta   90.00
_cell.angle_gamma   90.00
#
_symmetry.space_group_name_H-M   'P 1'
#
loop_
_entity.id
_entity.type
_entity.pdbx_description
1 polymer ?
#
loop_
_entity_poly.entity_id
_entity_poly.type
_entity_poly.pdbx_seq_one_letter_code
_entity_poly.pdbx_strand_id
1 'polypeptide(L)'
;SWEKLQLDFEDQTIISKLRKIYGHPGNLDLWVGGVLEKRLPDALMGPTFSCIIGDQFRRLRDGDRFWYENEGVFTPLQLQQIRRTNLGKVLCNNGDDIDRVQVKLNSLFHHRIKMRIVITVVSHF
;
A
#
# COMPACT_ATOMS: atom_id res chain seq x y z
N SER A 1 -19.99 -21.68 -4.66
CA SER A 1 -20.57 -21.81 -6.00
C SER A 1 -20.36 -20.49 -6.74
N TRP A 2 -20.58 -20.44 -8.06
CA TRP A 2 -20.36 -19.23 -8.85
C TRP A 2 -21.29 -18.07 -8.43
N GLU A 3 -22.47 -18.37 -7.90
CA GLU A 3 -23.46 -17.40 -7.43
C GLU A 3 -22.99 -16.64 -6.18
N LYS A 4 -22.14 -17.27 -5.34
CA LYS A 4 -21.55 -16.58 -4.18
C LYS A 4 -20.53 -15.53 -4.62
N LEU A 5 -19.67 -15.89 -5.57
CA LEU A 5 -18.62 -15.00 -6.10
C LEU A 5 -19.18 -13.79 -6.88
N GLN A 6 -20.41 -13.86 -7.38
CA GLN A 6 -21.07 -12.71 -8.00
C GLN A 6 -21.12 -11.51 -7.05
N LEU A 7 -21.40 -11.71 -5.77
CA LEU A 7 -21.49 -10.59 -4.83
C LEU A 7 -20.13 -9.93 -4.58
N ASP A 8 -19.05 -10.68 -4.77
CA ASP A 8 -17.68 -10.26 -4.43
C ASP A 8 -17.00 -9.50 -5.58
N PHE A 9 -17.44 -9.66 -6.83
CA PHE A 9 -16.78 -9.06 -8.01
C PHE A 9 -17.48 -7.81 -8.55
N GLU A 10 -16.69 -6.83 -9.01
CA GLU A 10 -17.22 -5.55 -9.50
C GLU A 10 -18.04 -5.73 -10.80
N ASP A 11 -17.50 -6.46 -11.77
CA ASP A 11 -18.16 -6.78 -13.04
C ASP A 11 -18.72 -8.21 -13.05
N GLN A 12 -20.05 -8.30 -13.10
CA GLN A 12 -20.77 -9.58 -13.10
C GLN A 12 -20.59 -10.39 -14.39
N THR A 13 -20.26 -9.73 -15.50
CA THR A 13 -20.07 -10.42 -16.79
C THR A 13 -18.87 -11.37 -16.75
N ILE A 14 -17.91 -11.12 -15.85
CA ILE A 14 -16.69 -11.91 -15.69
C ILE A 14 -16.97 -13.33 -15.19
N ILE A 15 -18.02 -13.54 -14.40
CA ILE A 15 -18.37 -14.86 -13.85
C ILE A 15 -18.61 -15.88 -14.98
N SER A 16 -19.23 -15.46 -16.08
CA SER A 16 -19.45 -16.33 -17.25
C SER A 16 -18.14 -16.80 -17.89
N LYS A 17 -17.13 -15.92 -17.95
CA LYS A 17 -15.79 -16.20 -18.49
C LYS A 17 -15.02 -17.11 -17.55
N LEU A 18 -15.03 -16.81 -16.25
CA LEU A 18 -14.35 -17.64 -15.24
C LEU A 18 -14.95 -19.04 -15.18
N ARG A 19 -16.27 -19.18 -15.27
CA ARG A 19 -16.93 -20.49 -15.33
C ARG A 19 -16.48 -21.30 -16.55
N LYS A 20 -16.29 -20.66 -17.70
CA LYS A 20 -15.82 -21.34 -18.92
C LYS A 20 -14.35 -21.80 -18.81
N ILE A 21 -13.50 -21.02 -18.16
CA ILE A 21 -12.06 -21.28 -18.06
C ILE A 21 -11.75 -22.28 -16.93
N TYR A 22 -12.33 -22.08 -15.74
CA TYR A 22 -12.01 -22.84 -14.54
C TYR A 22 -12.98 -23.98 -14.24
N GLY A 23 -14.19 -23.94 -14.82
CA GLY A 23 -15.27 -24.91 -14.60
C GLY A 23 -15.92 -24.80 -13.22
N HIS A 24 -15.10 -24.93 -12.17
CA HIS A 24 -15.50 -24.89 -10.76
C HIS A 24 -14.81 -23.71 -10.04
N PRO A 25 -15.51 -22.98 -9.15
CA PRO A 25 -14.93 -21.82 -8.46
C PRO A 25 -13.75 -22.18 -7.56
N GLY A 26 -13.68 -23.42 -7.07
CA GLY A 26 -12.53 -23.92 -6.29
C GLY A 26 -11.23 -24.08 -7.09
N ASN A 27 -11.30 -24.00 -8.42
CA ASN A 27 -10.11 -24.02 -9.29
C ASN A 27 -9.60 -22.62 -9.61
N LEU A 28 -10.29 -21.57 -9.15
CA LEU A 28 -9.92 -20.19 -9.42
C LEU A 28 -8.58 -19.87 -8.76
N ASP A 29 -7.60 -19.42 -9.55
CA ASP A 29 -6.31 -19.00 -9.02
C ASP A 29 -6.48 -17.83 -8.05
N LEU A 30 -5.76 -17.87 -6.93
CA LEU A 30 -5.80 -16.82 -5.92
C LEU A 30 -5.53 -15.44 -6.51
N TRP A 31 -4.55 -15.34 -7.43
CA TRP A 31 -4.22 -14.08 -8.07
C TRP A 31 -5.40 -13.52 -8.87
N VAL A 32 -6.01 -14.36 -9.71
CA VAL A 32 -7.12 -13.99 -10.57
C VAL A 32 -8.34 -13.61 -9.74
N GLY A 33 -8.68 -14.40 -8.72
CA GLY A 33 -9.78 -14.07 -7.81
C GLY A 33 -9.54 -12.76 -7.06
N GLY A 34 -8.37 -12.59 -6.45
CA GLY A 34 -8.06 -11.45 -5.61
C GLY A 34 -8.03 -10.10 -6.34
N VAL A 35 -7.59 -10.05 -7.61
CA VAL A 35 -7.63 -8.79 -8.40
C VAL A 35 -9.03 -8.44 -8.91
N LEU A 36 -9.95 -9.41 -8.96
CA LEU A 36 -11.32 -9.24 -9.46
C LEU A 36 -12.32 -8.86 -8.35
N GLU A 37 -11.93 -9.00 -7.09
CA GLU A 37 -12.74 -8.56 -5.96
C GLU A 37 -13.01 -7.06 -5.99
N LYS A 38 -14.23 -6.69 -5.58
CA LYS A 38 -14.60 -5.31 -5.28
C LYS A 38 -13.64 -4.77 -4.24
N ARG A 39 -13.12 -3.58 -4.51
CA ARG A 39 -12.22 -2.88 -3.60
C ARG A 39 -12.95 -2.49 -2.32
N LEU A 40 -12.26 -2.59 -1.19
CA LEU A 40 -12.73 -1.99 0.06
C LEU A 40 -12.77 -0.45 -0.06
N PRO A 41 -13.62 0.25 0.72
CA PRO A 41 -13.62 1.71 0.77
C PRO A 41 -12.22 2.25 1.05
N ASP A 42 -11.80 3.24 0.25
CA ASP A 42 -10.47 3.87 0.32
C ASP A 42 -9.27 2.91 0.15
N ALA A 43 -9.50 1.70 -0.33
CA ALA A 43 -8.46 0.70 -0.61
C ALA A 43 -8.27 0.48 -2.11
N LEU A 44 -7.08 -0.01 -2.47
CA LEU A 44 -6.78 -0.40 -3.85
C LEU A 44 -7.13 -1.87 -4.16
N MET A 45 -7.51 -2.65 -3.15
CA MET A 45 -7.69 -4.10 -3.25
C MET A 45 -8.92 -4.57 -2.47
N GLY A 46 -9.39 -5.76 -2.82
CA GLY A 46 -10.52 -6.41 -2.16
C GLY A 46 -10.18 -7.04 -0.80
N PRO A 47 -11.18 -7.65 -0.14
CA PRO A 47 -11.02 -8.26 1.18
C PRO A 47 -9.95 -9.35 1.27
N THR A 48 -9.84 -10.24 0.28
CA THR A 48 -8.92 -11.38 0.33
C THR A 48 -7.47 -10.90 0.34
N PHE A 49 -7.10 -10.04 -0.61
CA PHE A 49 -5.75 -9.48 -0.64
C PHE A 49 -5.48 -8.53 0.51
N SER A 50 -6.46 -7.76 0.98
CA SER A 50 -6.31 -6.94 2.19
C SER A 50 -5.95 -7.79 3.42
N CYS A 51 -6.63 -8.93 3.57
CA CYS A 51 -6.36 -9.89 4.65
C CYS A 51 -4.97 -10.50 4.53
N ILE A 52 -4.64 -11.08 3.37
CA ILE A 52 -3.37 -11.77 3.13
C ILE A 52 -2.20 -10.80 3.31
N ILE A 53 -2.22 -9.67 2.60
CA ILE A 53 -1.13 -8.68 2.64
C ILE A 53 -1.01 -8.08 4.04
N GLY A 54 -2.13 -7.75 4.70
CA GLY A 54 -2.14 -7.23 6.06
C GLY A 54 -1.55 -8.19 7.09
N ASP A 55 -1.91 -9.48 7.01
CA ASP A 55 -1.34 -10.52 7.88
C ASP A 55 0.16 -10.71 7.64
N GLN A 56 0.59 -10.72 6.37
CA GLN A 56 2.02 -10.82 6.04
C GLN A 56 2.83 -9.64 6.59
N PHE A 57 2.38 -8.39 6.37
CA PHE A 57 3.08 -7.22 6.90
C PHE A 57 3.09 -7.18 8.44
N ARG A 58 2.02 -7.64 9.09
CA ARG A 58 1.99 -7.78 10.55
C ARG A 58 3.06 -8.77 11.03
N ARG A 59 3.11 -9.96 10.44
CA ARG A 59 4.11 -10.98 10.81
C ARG A 59 5.54 -10.51 10.56
N LEU A 60 5.78 -9.81 9.45
CA LEU A 60 7.09 -9.22 9.15
C LEU A 60 7.49 -8.19 10.21
N ARG A 61 6.57 -7.30 10.60
CA ARG A 61 6.81 -6.30 11.64
C ARG A 61 7.05 -6.93 13.02
N ASP A 62 6.12 -7.75 13.47
CA ASP A 62 6.10 -8.29 14.84
C ASP A 62 7.19 -9.37 15.03
N GLY A 63 7.60 -10.05 13.95
CA GLY A 63 8.65 -11.06 13.96
C GLY A 63 10.06 -10.50 13.74
N ASP A 64 10.21 -9.24 13.37
CA ASP A 64 11.51 -8.61 13.18
C ASP A 64 12.07 -8.09 14.51
N ARG A 65 13.09 -8.78 15.02
CA ARG A 65 13.83 -8.36 16.23
C ARG A 65 14.39 -6.94 16.08
N PHE A 66 14.74 -6.52 14.87
CA PHE A 66 15.30 -5.22 14.55
C PHE A 66 14.27 -4.22 14.01
N TRP A 67 12.97 -4.50 14.16
CA TRP A 67 11.93 -3.52 13.85
C TRP A 67 12.25 -2.20 14.56
N TYR A 68 12.26 -1.10 13.81
CA TYR A 68 12.87 0.16 14.26
C TYR A 68 12.18 0.81 15.48
N GLU A 69 10.96 0.38 15.82
CA GLU A 69 10.25 0.86 17.01
C GLU A 69 10.41 -0.06 18.23
N ASN A 70 11.08 -1.21 18.08
CA ASN A 70 11.35 -2.09 19.22
C ASN A 70 12.31 -1.42 20.22
N GLU A 71 12.07 -1.67 21.50
CA GLU A 71 12.93 -1.16 22.57
C GLU A 71 14.38 -1.65 22.40
N GLY A 72 15.33 -0.76 22.62
CA GLY A 72 16.75 -1.06 22.51
C GLY A 72 17.32 -1.08 21.09
N VAL A 73 16.50 -0.98 20.03
CA VAL A 73 17.00 -0.84 18.65
C VAL A 73 17.52 0.57 18.39
N PHE A 74 16.76 1.59 18.79
CA PHE A 74 17.16 3.00 18.70
C PHE A 74 16.92 3.73 20.02
N THR A 75 17.72 4.75 20.28
CA THR A 75 17.44 5.70 21.37
C THR A 75 16.20 6.53 21.06
N PRO A 76 15.50 7.10 22.07
CA PRO A 76 14.34 7.96 21.83
C PRO A 76 14.64 9.15 20.91
N LEU A 77 15.86 9.72 21.01
CA LEU A 77 16.31 10.82 20.15
C LEU A 77 16.50 10.37 18.70
N GLN A 78 17.11 9.20 18.47
CA GLN A 78 17.24 8.63 17.12
C GLN A 78 15.87 8.31 16.51
N LEU A 79 14.96 7.71 17.27
CA LEU A 79 13.61 7.40 16.80
C LEU A 79 12.83 8.67 16.42
N GLN A 80 13.01 9.76 17.16
CA GLN A 80 12.44 11.06 16.80
C GLN A 80 12.95 11.56 15.43
N GLN A 81 14.24 11.36 15.13
CA GLN A 81 14.79 11.75 13.82
C GLN A 81 14.28 10.85 12.69
N ILE A 82 14.17 9.54 12.92
CA ILE A 82 13.61 8.60 11.93
C ILE A 82 12.18 9.00 11.57
N ARG A 83 11.33 9.30 12.56
CA ARG A 83 9.92 9.71 12.35
C ARG A 83 9.75 11.04 11.60
N ARG A 84 10.78 11.89 11.53
CA ARG A 84 10.78 13.13 10.73
C ARG A 84 11.11 12.89 9.26
N THR A 85 11.57 11.70 8.90
CA THR A 85 11.96 11.35 7.53
C THR A 85 10.73 10.92 6.71
N ASN A 86 10.70 11.30 5.44
CA ASN A 86 9.72 10.85 4.46
C ASN A 86 10.42 10.54 3.14
N LEU A 87 9.76 9.79 2.25
CA LEU A 87 10.34 9.38 0.97
C LEU A 87 10.80 10.58 0.10
N GLY A 88 10.07 11.70 0.16
CA GLY A 88 10.43 12.91 -0.58
C GLY A 88 11.77 13.49 -0.11
N LYS A 89 12.00 13.54 1.19
CA LYS A 89 13.28 13.96 1.78
C LYS A 89 14.43 13.04 1.36
N VAL A 90 14.20 11.73 1.30
CA VAL A 90 15.20 10.76 0.82
C VAL A 90 15.54 11.03 -0.65
N LEU A 91 14.53 11.26 -1.50
CA LEU A 91 14.74 11.55 -2.92
C LEU A 91 15.49 12.88 -3.13
N CYS A 92 15.08 13.97 -2.46
CA CYS A 92 15.75 15.27 -2.59
C CYS A 92 17.21 15.25 -2.12
N ASN A 93 17.52 14.46 -1.09
CA ASN A 93 18.88 14.41 -0.54
C ASN A 93 19.85 13.59 -1.40
N ASN A 94 19.35 12.75 -2.31
CA ASN A 94 20.18 11.79 -3.06
C ASN A 94 20.02 11.87 -4.58
N GLY A 95 19.01 12.58 -5.09
CA GLY A 95 18.77 12.72 -6.53
C GLY A 95 19.48 13.93 -7.10
N ASP A 96 20.18 13.73 -8.22
CA ASP A 96 20.76 14.83 -9.00
C ASP A 96 19.63 15.68 -9.58
N ASP A 97 19.74 17.00 -9.42
CA ASP A 97 18.81 18.00 -9.97
C ASP A 97 17.32 17.81 -9.59
N ILE A 98 17.02 17.12 -8.47
CA ILE A 98 15.65 17.03 -7.92
C ILE A 98 15.36 18.24 -7.01
N ASP A 99 14.80 19.31 -7.58
CA ASP A 99 14.40 20.52 -6.84
C ASP A 99 12.96 20.46 -6.29
N ARG A 100 12.14 19.49 -6.74
CA ARG A 100 10.71 19.38 -6.41
C ARG A 100 10.26 17.94 -6.25
N VAL A 101 9.54 17.68 -5.16
CA VAL A 101 8.89 16.38 -4.88
C VAL A 101 7.49 16.59 -4.31
N GLN A 102 6.63 15.59 -4.45
CA GLN A 102 5.30 15.59 -3.84
C GLN A 102 5.42 15.58 -2.31
N VAL A 103 4.77 16.53 -1.64
CA VAL A 103 4.89 16.80 -0.19
C VAL A 103 4.51 15.58 0.67
N LYS A 104 3.55 14.76 0.21
CA LYS A 104 3.16 13.50 0.84
C LYS A 104 3.07 12.42 -0.22
N LEU A 105 4.19 11.75 -0.49
CA LEU A 105 4.20 10.59 -1.41
C LEU A 105 3.32 9.42 -0.90
N ASN A 106 2.97 9.40 0.39
CA ASN A 106 2.21 8.30 1.01
C ASN A 106 0.68 8.53 1.07
N SER A 107 0.16 9.68 0.62
CA SER A 107 -1.29 9.89 0.53
C SER A 107 -1.77 9.52 -0.87
N LEU A 108 -2.60 8.47 -0.96
CA LEU A 108 -3.29 8.04 -2.18
C LEU A 108 -3.98 9.25 -2.84
N PHE A 109 -3.75 9.41 -4.14
CA PHE A 109 -4.36 10.45 -4.96
C PHE A 109 -5.88 10.26 -5.02
N HIS A 110 -6.63 11.06 -4.27
CA HIS A 110 -8.05 11.29 -4.56
C HIS A 110 -8.38 12.80 -4.44
N HIS A 111 -8.52 13.41 -5.62
CA HIS A 111 -9.28 14.63 -5.96
C HIS A 111 -9.05 15.97 -5.19
N ARG A 112 -8.69 16.99 -6.00
CA ARG A 112 -8.71 18.47 -5.81
C ARG A 112 -7.41 19.15 -5.28
N ILE A 113 -6.74 19.87 -6.20
CA ILE A 113 -6.17 21.26 -6.12
C ILE A 113 -5.77 21.72 -4.69
N LYS A 114 -4.58 22.22 -4.31
CA LYS A 114 -3.35 22.83 -4.89
C LYS A 114 -2.31 22.75 -3.76
N MET A 115 -1.00 22.66 -4.04
CA MET A 115 -0.02 23.42 -3.25
C MET A 115 1.33 23.55 -3.97
N ARG A 116 1.61 24.79 -4.42
CA ARG A 116 2.98 25.26 -4.65
C ARG A 116 3.53 25.62 -3.27
N ILE A 117 4.57 24.92 -2.83
CA ILE A 117 5.46 25.38 -1.77
C ILE A 117 6.88 25.21 -2.30
N VAL A 118 7.64 26.30 -2.30
CA VAL A 118 9.07 26.31 -2.59
C VAL A 118 9.76 25.64 -1.40
N ILE A 119 10.55 24.60 -1.65
CA ILE A 119 11.39 23.98 -0.62
C ILE A 119 12.45 25.03 -0.25
N THR A 120 12.21 25.78 0.82
CA THR A 120 13.29 26.54 1.45
C THR A 120 14.21 25.54 2.13
N VAL A 121 15.49 25.59 1.74
CA VAL A 121 16.62 24.84 2.27
C VAL A 121 16.49 24.67 3.78
N VAL A 122 16.19 23.45 4.24
CA VAL A 122 16.38 23.10 5.65
C VAL A 122 17.87 22.87 5.81
N SER A 123 18.53 23.90 6.32
CA SER A 123 19.93 23.89 6.73
C SER A 123 20.21 22.66 7.59
N HIS A 124 21.37 22.05 7.33
CA HIS A 124 21.92 20.94 8.09
C HIS A 124 22.01 21.24 9.60
N PHE A 125 21.95 20.14 10.37
CA PHE A 125 21.96 19.96 11.84
C PHE A 125 20.58 19.91 12.53
#